data_AF-A0A1V5GC11-F1
#
_entry.id   AF-A0A1V5GC11-F1
#
_cell.length_a   1.000
_cell.length_b   1.000
_cell.length_c   1.000
_cell.angle_alpha   90.00
_cell.angle_beta   90.00
_cell.angle_gamma   90.00
#
_symmetry.space_group_name_H-M   'P 1'
#
loop_
_entity.id
_entity.type
_entity.pdbx_description
1 polymer ?
#
loop_
_entity_poly.entity_id
_entity_poly.type
_entity_poly.pdbx_seq_one_letter_code
_entity_poly.pdbx_strand_id
1 'polypeptide(L)'
;MSIVKNKDKRTGITYVYESQSYWDKEKKQPRAKRTLIGKLDETTGEIVPTDGRGLKRRTLKRDLQTDTTLSDDRIRELSGTLAEKDRLIEQLTAENQKLRKDKAHILKQLTEMITQYGQ
;
A
#
# COMPACT_ATOMS: atom_id res chain seq x y z
N MET A 1 -22.84 30.72 12.30
CA MET A 1 -21.96 29.77 13.02
C MET A 1 -21.09 30.57 13.99
N SER A 2 -20.70 30.03 15.13
CA SER A 2 -19.89 30.75 16.13
C SER A 2 -18.79 29.87 16.74
N ILE A 3 -17.68 30.48 17.12
CA ILE A 3 -16.58 29.78 17.81
C ILE A 3 -16.80 29.88 19.32
N VAL A 4 -16.79 28.74 20.00
CA VAL A 4 -16.99 28.65 21.46
C VAL A 4 -15.76 28.05 22.10
N LYS A 5 -15.13 28.82 23.01
CA LYS A 5 -14.00 28.38 23.83
C LYS A 5 -14.53 27.82 25.15
N ASN A 6 -14.07 26.64 25.54
CA ASN A 6 -14.43 26.00 26.80
C ASN A 6 -13.16 25.59 27.55
N LYS A 7 -12.90 26.22 28.70
CA LYS A 7 -11.74 25.93 29.52
C LYS A 7 -12.04 24.79 30.50
N ASP A 8 -11.31 23.69 30.37
CA ASP A 8 -11.33 22.62 31.36
C ASP A 8 -10.58 23.08 32.62
N LYS A 9 -11.32 23.27 33.71
CA LYS A 9 -10.77 23.76 34.98
C LYS A 9 -9.79 22.78 35.63
N ARG A 10 -9.90 21.48 35.34
CA ARG A 10 -9.04 20.45 35.94
C ARG A 10 -7.68 20.38 35.26
N THR A 11 -7.65 20.51 33.93
CA THR A 11 -6.43 20.36 33.14
C THR A 11 -5.85 21.70 32.66
N GLY A 12 -6.60 22.80 32.81
CA GLY A 12 -6.24 24.12 32.30
C GLY A 12 -6.45 24.29 30.79
N ILE A 13 -6.66 23.19 30.05
CA ILE A 13 -6.73 23.20 28.58
C ILE A 13 -8.00 23.89 28.10
N THR A 14 -7.86 24.85 27.18
CA THR A 14 -8.99 25.48 26.52
C THR A 14 -9.31 24.77 25.20
N TYR A 15 -10.46 24.15 25.12
CA TYR A 15 -10.95 23.51 23.89
C TYR A 15 -11.78 24.50 23.07
N VAL A 16 -11.63 24.41 21.75
CA VAL A 16 -12.29 25.31 20.80
C VAL A 16 -13.25 24.51 19.92
N TYR A 17 -14.50 24.95 19.91
CA TYR A 17 -15.59 24.31 19.18
C TYR A 17 -16.20 25.25 18.14
N GLU A 18 -16.55 24.70 16.99
CA GLU A 18 -17.45 25.32 16.04
C GLU A 18 -18.89 25.01 16.44
N SER A 19 -19.74 26.03 16.59
CA SER A 19 -21.16 25.88 16.91
C SER A 19 -22.03 26.24 15.73
N GLN A 20 -22.86 25.28 15.30
CA GLN A 20 -23.85 25.44 14.25
C GLN A 20 -25.25 25.33 14.87
N SER A 21 -26.02 26.42 14.83
CA SER A 21 -27.42 26.43 15.27
C SER A 21 -28.32 25.93 14.15
N TYR A 22 -29.30 25.08 14.49
CA TYR A 22 -30.29 24.55 13.57
C TYR A 22 -31.66 24.48 14.24
N TRP A 23 -32.72 24.57 13.44
CA TRP A 23 -34.09 24.35 13.92
C TRP A 23 -34.39 22.86 13.93
N ASP A 24 -34.62 22.29 15.10
CA ASP A 24 -35.04 20.90 15.24
C ASP A 24 -36.55 20.81 14.97
N LYS A 25 -36.93 20.25 13.81
CA LYS A 25 -38.34 20.15 13.38
C LYS A 25 -39.16 19.15 14.20
N GLU A 26 -38.52 18.11 14.73
CA GLU A 26 -39.18 17.08 15.54
C GLU A 26 -39.53 17.66 16.91
N LYS A 27 -38.54 18.30 17.54
CA LYS A 27 -38.70 18.87 18.88
C LYS A 27 -39.17 20.33 18.88
N LYS A 28 -39.40 20.91 17.69
CA LYS A 28 -39.88 22.29 17.44
C LYS A 28 -39.16 23.36 18.26
N GLN A 29 -37.83 23.28 18.34
CA GLN A 29 -37.02 24.21 19.12
C GLN A 29 -35.66 24.48 18.47
N PRO A 30 -35.04 25.65 18.72
CA PRO A 30 -33.68 25.90 18.28
C PRO A 30 -32.70 25.01 19.05
N ARG A 31 -31.80 24.34 18.32
CA ARG A 31 -30.71 23.55 18.89
C ARG A 31 -29.38 23.93 18.27
N ALA A 32 -28.29 23.51 18.89
CA ALA A 32 -26.94 23.72 18.39
C ALA A 32 -26.13 22.42 18.38
N LYS A 33 -25.39 22.20 17.30
CA LYS A 33 -24.40 21.13 17.17
C LYS A 33 -23.00 21.72 17.30
N ARG A 34 -22.18 21.13 18.16
CA ARG A 34 -20.79 21.57 18.41
C ARG A 34 -19.80 20.56 17.84
N THR A 35 -18.88 21.03 17.01
CA THR A 35 -17.78 20.24 16.45
C THR A 35 -16.48 20.69 17.08
N LEU A 36 -15.70 19.77 17.65
CA LEU A 36 -14.38 20.10 18.21
C LEU A 36 -13.41 20.42 17.07
N ILE A 37 -12.92 21.66 17.02
CA ILE A 37 -11.89 22.09 16.07
C ILE A 37 -10.50 21.72 16.62
N GLY A 38 -10.26 22.05 17.89
CA GLY A 38 -8.93 21.91 18.47
C GLY A 38 -8.82 22.41 19.92
N LYS A 39 -7.58 22.57 20.37
CA LYS A 39 -7.19 23.17 21.64
C LYS A 39 -6.55 24.52 21.36
N LEU A 40 -6.78 25.49 22.23
CA LEU A 40 -6.09 26.77 22.19
C LEU A 40 -4.71 26.58 22.83
N ASP A 41 -3.67 27.00 22.12
CA ASP A 41 -2.34 27.15 22.70
C ASP A 41 -2.27 28.52 23.40
N GLU A 42 -1.99 28.50 24.70
CA GLU A 42 -1.95 29.72 25.53
C GLU A 42 -0.75 30.61 25.20
N THR A 43 0.29 30.07 24.54
CA THR A 43 1.49 30.84 24.17
C THR A 43 1.36 31.54 22.82
N THR A 44 0.76 30.86 21.83
CA THR A 44 0.61 31.38 20.46
C THR A 44 -0.77 31.98 20.19
N GLY A 45 -1.77 31.64 20.99
CA GLY A 45 -3.18 32.01 20.76
C GLY A 45 -3.81 31.26 19.57
N GLU A 46 -3.09 30.33 18.96
CA GLU A 46 -3.55 29.56 17.80
C GLU A 46 -4.39 28.34 18.21
N ILE A 47 -5.21 27.85 17.28
CA ILE A 47 -6.05 26.67 17.49
C ILE A 47 -5.30 25.45 16.94
N VAL A 48 -4.73 24.66 17.84
CA VAL A 48 -4.04 23.41 17.51
C VAL A 48 -5.06 22.26 17.40
N PRO A 49 -5.18 21.59 16.23
CA PRO A 49 -6.08 20.46 16.08
C PRO A 49 -5.82 19.38 17.13
N THR A 50 -6.88 18.87 17.74
CA THR A 50 -6.72 17.72 18.64
C THR A 50 -6.35 16.49 17.82
N ASP A 51 -5.47 15.64 18.36
CA ASP A 51 -4.88 14.42 17.75
C ASP A 51 -5.89 13.41 17.14
N GLY A 52 -7.20 13.67 17.18
CA GLY A 52 -8.17 12.98 16.33
C GLY A 52 -8.13 11.47 16.53
N ARG A 53 -7.83 11.00 17.75
CA ARG A 53 -7.54 9.59 18.08
C ARG A 53 -8.63 8.59 17.66
N GLY A 54 -9.83 9.07 17.32
CA GLY A 54 -10.91 8.28 16.72
C GLY A 54 -10.93 8.28 15.17
N LEU A 55 -10.50 9.36 14.53
CA LEU A 55 -10.43 9.47 13.06
C LEU A 55 -9.16 8.81 12.52
N LYS A 56 -7.99 9.07 13.13
CA LYS A 56 -6.72 8.46 12.74
C LYS A 56 -6.78 6.92 12.80
N ARG A 57 -7.42 6.36 13.84
CA ARG A 57 -7.59 4.90 13.96
C ARG A 57 -8.43 4.28 12.84
N ARG A 58 -9.39 5.02 12.28
CA ARG A 58 -10.24 4.55 11.18
C ARG A 58 -9.56 4.68 9.82
N THR A 59 -8.72 5.69 9.61
CA THR A 59 -7.94 5.84 8.38
C THR A 59 -6.82 4.81 8.35
N LEU A 60 -6.02 4.69 9.42
CA LEU A 60 -4.98 3.67 9.57
C LEU A 60 -5.47 2.25 9.29
N LYS A 61 -6.67 1.87 9.78
CA LYS A 61 -7.25 0.55 9.50
C LYS A 61 -7.64 0.35 8.04
N ARG A 62 -8.06 1.40 7.35
CA ARG A 62 -8.45 1.35 5.94
C ARG A 62 -7.22 1.31 5.05
N ASP A 63 -6.21 2.11 5.39
CA ASP A 63 -4.93 2.19 4.69
C ASP A 63 -4.17 0.85 4.82
N LEU A 64 -4.16 0.22 6.00
CA LEU A 64 -3.62 -1.14 6.18
C LEU A 64 -4.37 -2.19 5.35
N GLN A 65 -5.69 -2.07 5.24
CA GLN A 65 -6.50 -3.01 4.44
C GLN A 65 -6.18 -2.87 2.94
N THR A 66 -6.04 -1.64 2.43
CA THR A 66 -5.68 -1.40 1.04
C THR A 66 -4.25 -1.85 0.70
N ASP A 67 -3.29 -1.61 1.62
CA ASP A 67 -1.90 -2.07 1.44
C ASP A 67 -1.81 -3.59 1.42
N THR A 68 -2.63 -4.28 2.23
CA THR A 68 -2.67 -5.75 2.25
C THR A 68 -3.18 -6.29 0.91
N THR A 69 -4.30 -5.76 0.40
CA THR A 69 -4.87 -6.22 -0.89
C THR A 69 -3.95 -5.97 -2.08
N LEU A 70 -3.26 -4.82 -2.10
CA LEU A 70 -2.30 -4.49 -3.15
C LEU A 70 -1.07 -5.42 -3.11
N SER A 71 -0.65 -5.81 -1.90
CA SER A 71 0.45 -6.76 -1.70
C SER A 71 0.09 -8.16 -2.19
N ASP A 72 -1.13 -8.62 -1.94
CA ASP A 72 -1.61 -9.94 -2.38
C ASP A 72 -1.69 -10.03 -3.91
N ASP A 73 -2.22 -9.01 -4.58
CA ASP A 73 -2.26 -8.94 -6.05
C ASP A 73 -0.85 -8.95 -6.65
N ARG A 74 0.08 -8.21 -6.01
CA ARG A 74 1.48 -8.17 -6.44
C ARG A 74 2.18 -9.52 -6.26
N ILE A 75 1.92 -10.23 -5.17
CA ILE A 75 2.46 -11.57 -4.94
C ILE A 75 1.97 -12.53 -6.03
N ARG A 76 0.69 -12.46 -6.40
CA ARG A 76 0.10 -13.29 -7.44
C ARG A 76 0.74 -13.05 -8.81
N GLU A 77 0.90 -11.78 -9.19
CA GLU A 77 1.55 -11.39 -10.42
C GLU A 77 3.00 -11.91 -10.47
N LEU A 78 3.78 -11.65 -9.42
CA LEU A 78 5.17 -12.10 -9.33
C LEU A 78 5.28 -13.62 -9.43
N SER A 79 4.40 -14.34 -8.73
CA SER A 79 4.35 -15.81 -8.76
C SER A 79 4.05 -16.34 -10.18
N GLY A 80 3.16 -15.68 -10.92
CA GLY A 80 2.90 -16.00 -12.33
C GLY A 80 4.13 -15.80 -13.20
N THR A 81 4.81 -14.66 -13.08
CA THR A 81 6.01 -14.37 -13.87
C THR A 81 7.18 -15.32 -13.57
N LEU A 82 7.28 -15.81 -12.33
CA LEU A 82 8.29 -16.81 -11.96
C LEU A 82 8.02 -18.15 -12.65
N ALA A 83 6.76 -18.62 -12.62
CA ALA A 83 6.38 -19.86 -13.28
C ALA A 83 6.60 -19.82 -14.81
N GLU A 84 6.37 -18.66 -15.44
CA GLU A 84 6.67 -18.47 -16.86
C GLU A 84 8.18 -18.52 -17.15
N LYS A 85 8.99 -17.89 -16.30
CA LYS A 85 10.46 -17.92 -16.42
C LYS A 85 11.01 -19.33 -16.22
N ASP A 86 10.49 -20.09 -15.27
CA ASP A 86 10.92 -21.47 -15.04
C ASP A 86 10.65 -22.36 -16.27
N ARG A 87 9.49 -22.21 -16.91
CA ARG A 87 9.18 -22.91 -18.18
C ARG A 87 10.16 -22.53 -19.29
N LEU A 88 10.51 -21.25 -19.40
CA LEU A 88 11.46 -20.79 -20.40
C LEU A 88 12.86 -21.37 -20.15
N ILE A 89 13.28 -21.46 -18.88
CA ILE A 89 14.55 -22.11 -18.50
C ILE A 89 14.54 -23.59 -18.90
N GLU A 90 13.45 -24.31 -18.62
CA GLU A 90 13.31 -25.71 -19.04
C GLU A 90 13.41 -25.88 -20.57
N GLN A 91 12.77 -25.01 -21.34
CA GLN A 91 12.84 -25.03 -22.80
C GLN A 91 14.27 -24.77 -23.31
N LEU A 92 14.91 -23.70 -22.84
CA LEU A 92 16.26 -23.34 -23.26
C LEU A 92 17.28 -24.40 -22.84
N THR A 93 17.12 -25.02 -21.67
CA THR A 93 18.01 -26.09 -21.22
C THR A 93 17.87 -27.34 -22.07
N ALA A 94 16.64 -27.74 -22.44
CA ALA A 94 16.40 -28.85 -23.35
C ALA A 94 16.99 -28.59 -24.76
N GLU A 95 16.79 -27.38 -25.29
CA GLU A 95 17.36 -26.98 -26.58
C GLU A 95 18.90 -27.00 -26.55
N ASN A 96 19.50 -26.43 -25.51
CA ASN A 96 20.96 -26.45 -25.32
C ASN A 96 21.51 -27.87 -25.23
N GLN A 97 20.80 -28.78 -24.54
CA GLN A 97 21.21 -30.18 -24.48
C GLN A 97 21.16 -30.86 -25.86
N LYS A 98 20.11 -30.59 -26.66
CA LYS A 98 19.99 -31.11 -28.03
C LYS A 98 21.12 -30.60 -28.92
N LEU A 99 21.35 -29.28 -28.94
CA LEU A 99 22.42 -28.67 -29.73
C LEU A 99 23.80 -29.22 -29.35
N ARG A 100 24.04 -29.49 -28.05
CA ARG A 100 25.28 -30.12 -27.59
C ARG A 100 25.45 -31.54 -28.12
N LYS A 101 24.39 -32.34 -28.16
CA LYS A 101 24.42 -33.70 -28.73
C LYS A 101 24.68 -33.66 -30.23
N ASP A 102 24.00 -32.79 -30.96
CA ASP A 102 24.17 -32.63 -32.40
C ASP A 102 25.59 -32.18 -32.73
N LYS A 103 26.12 -31.20 -31.98
CA LYS A 103 27.52 -30.76 -32.10
C LYS A 103 28.50 -31.91 -31.85
N ALA A 104 28.28 -32.72 -30.81
CA ALA A 104 29.14 -33.85 -30.50
C ALA A 104 29.11 -34.92 -31.61
N HIS A 105 27.94 -35.16 -32.19
CA HIS A 105 27.79 -36.09 -33.30
C HIS A 105 28.55 -35.61 -34.55
N ILE A 106 28.38 -34.36 -34.94
CA ILE A 106 29.08 -33.76 -36.08
C ILE A 106 30.60 -33.81 -35.87
N LEU A 107 31.08 -33.45 -34.68
CA LEU A 107 32.50 -33.52 -34.36
C LEU A 107 33.04 -34.94 -34.53
N LYS A 108 32.31 -35.95 -34.02
CA LYS A 108 32.68 -37.36 -34.18
C LYS A 108 32.80 -37.75 -35.65
N GLN A 109 31.78 -37.45 -36.47
CA GLN A 109 31.79 -37.71 -37.91
C GLN A 109 32.98 -37.02 -38.61
N LEU A 110 33.27 -35.78 -38.24
CA LEU A 110 34.39 -35.03 -38.80
C LEU A 110 35.73 -35.68 -38.46
N THR A 111 35.94 -36.11 -37.21
CA THR A 111 37.13 -36.88 -36.82
C THR A 111 37.26 -38.18 -37.60
N GLU A 112 36.17 -38.93 -37.78
CA GLU A 112 36.17 -40.18 -38.56
C GLU A 112 36.58 -39.92 -40.01
N MET A 113 36.03 -38.88 -40.65
CA MET A 113 36.43 -38.47 -41.99
C MET A 113 37.92 -38.06 -42.06
N ILE A 114 38.40 -37.24 -41.12
CA ILE A 114 39.82 -36.85 -41.07
C ILE A 114 40.71 -38.08 -40.92
N THR A 115 40.34 -39.04 -40.08
CA THR A 115 41.11 -40.28 -39.93
C THR A 115 41.08 -41.17 -41.18
N GLN A 116 39.99 -41.18 -41.94
CA GLN A 116 39.88 -41.97 -43.17
C GLN A 116 40.60 -41.35 -44.38
N TYR A 117 40.62 -40.02 -44.49
CA TYR A 117 41.21 -39.30 -45.63
C TYR A 117 42.58 -38.65 -45.33
N GLY A 118 43.06 -38.73 -44.07
CA GLY A 118 44.34 -38.19 -43.61
C GLY A 118 45.49 -39.20 -43.56
N GLN A 119 45.33 -40.38 -44.17
CA GLN A 119 46.40 -41.35 -44.46
C GLN A 119 46.94 -41.13 -45.88
#